data_AF-A0A849G437-F1
#
_entry.id   AF-A0A849G437-F1
#
_cell.length_a   1.000
_cell.length_b   1.000
_cell.length_c   1.000
_cell.angle_alpha   90.00
_cell.angle_beta   90.00
_cell.angle_gamma   90.00
#
_symmetry.space_group_name_H-M   'P 1'
#
loop_
_entity.id
_entity.type
_entity.pdbx_description
1 polymer ?
#
loop_
_entity_poly.entity_id
_entity_poly.type
_entity_poly.pdbx_seq_one_letter_code
_entity_poly.pdbx_strand_id
1 'polypeptide(L)'
;SKVLRVVQDANRKLSIKSLKTDAEVVAFINNELNQIGITPTTTVAQSDAITGIVSTGVQVPASELQLLGYFSVLTNLDLTVTAQHMREDWTG
;
A
#
# COMPACT_ATOMS: atom_id res chain seq x y z
N SER A 1 9.22 4.94 -6.41
CA SER A 1 9.14 4.93 -4.93
C SER A 1 9.11 3.49 -4.44
N LYS A 2 9.80 3.16 -3.33
CA LYS A 2 9.72 1.82 -2.70
C LYS A 2 8.33 1.54 -2.14
N VAL A 3 7.70 2.54 -1.51
CA VAL A 3 6.33 2.46 -0.96
C VAL A 3 5.33 2.06 -2.05
N LEU A 4 5.37 2.72 -3.21
CA LEU A 4 4.48 2.41 -4.33
C LEU A 4 4.62 0.95 -4.79
N ARG A 5 5.84 0.40 -4.82
CA ARG A 5 6.04 -1.00 -5.21
C ARG A 5 5.42 -1.98 -4.21
N VAL A 6 5.56 -1.70 -2.91
CA VAL A 6 4.94 -2.52 -1.85
C VAL A 6 3.43 -2.53 -2.03
N VAL A 7 2.83 -1.35 -2.23
CA VAL A 7 1.37 -1.22 -2.44
C VAL A 7 0.91 -1.96 -3.70
N GLN A 8 1.66 -1.84 -4.80
CA GLN A 8 1.37 -2.55 -6.05
C GLN A 8 1.50 -4.07 -5.91
N ASP A 9 2.52 -4.56 -5.20
CA ASP A 9 2.71 -6.00 -4.96
C ASP A 9 1.59 -6.56 -4.09
N ALA A 10 1.15 -5.81 -3.06
CA ALA A 10 0.04 -6.20 -2.21
C ALA A 10 -1.26 -6.38 -3.02
N ASN A 11 -1.58 -5.42 -3.89
CA ASN A 11 -2.74 -5.51 -4.78
C ASN A 11 -2.64 -6.70 -5.73
N ARG A 12 -1.48 -6.94 -6.33
CA ARG A 12 -1.24 -8.09 -7.21
C ARG A 12 -1.42 -9.40 -6.44
N LYS A 13 -0.89 -9.51 -5.22
CA LYS A 13 -1.01 -10.72 -4.40
C LYS A 13 -2.47 -11.03 -4.03
N LEU A 14 -3.30 -10.01 -3.82
CA LEU A 14 -4.74 -10.19 -3.65
C LEU A 14 -5.40 -10.67 -4.95
N SER A 15 -5.03 -10.05 -6.07
CA SER A 15 -5.52 -10.37 -7.43
C SER A 15 -5.30 -11.85 -7.79
N ILE A 16 -4.13 -12.40 -7.45
CA ILE A 16 -3.78 -13.82 -7.70
C ILE A 16 -4.13 -14.77 -6.54
N LYS A 17 -4.91 -14.31 -5.55
CA LYS A 17 -5.35 -15.09 -4.37
C LYS A 17 -4.23 -15.56 -3.41
N SER A 18 -3.04 -14.97 -3.50
CA SER A 18 -1.97 -15.17 -2.50
C SER A 18 -2.28 -14.47 -1.18
N LEU A 19 -2.93 -13.31 -1.24
CA LEU A 19 -3.68 -12.70 -0.14
C LEU A 19 -5.16 -12.88 -0.48
N LYS A 20 -6.02 -13.03 0.53
CA LYS A 20 -7.44 -13.35 0.35
C LYS A 20 -8.37 -12.26 0.86
N THR A 21 -7.91 -11.45 1.80
CA THR A 21 -8.71 -10.42 2.44
C THR A 21 -8.02 -9.06 2.43
N ASP A 22 -8.81 -8.00 2.48
CA ASP A 22 -8.30 -6.63 2.61
C ASP A 22 -7.45 -6.46 3.88
N ALA A 23 -7.79 -7.17 4.96
CA ALA A 23 -7.01 -7.17 6.20
C ALA A 23 -5.60 -7.77 6.00
N GLU A 24 -5.48 -8.84 5.22
CA GLU A 24 -4.18 -9.43 4.87
C GLU A 24 -3.35 -8.50 3.98
N VAL A 25 -4.00 -7.73 3.08
CA VAL A 25 -3.34 -6.69 2.28
C VAL A 25 -2.77 -5.60 3.18
N VAL A 26 -3.55 -5.10 4.13
CA VAL A 26 -3.09 -4.10 5.11
C VAL A 26 -1.92 -4.64 5.93
N ALA A 27 -2.02 -5.87 6.44
CA ALA A 27 -0.96 -6.50 7.22
C ALA A 27 0.33 -6.68 6.42
N PHE A 28 0.21 -7.11 5.15
CA PHE A 28 1.35 -7.26 4.25
C PHE A 28 2.05 -5.92 4.01
N ILE A 29 1.31 -4.87 3.67
CA ILE A 29 1.86 -3.53 3.44
C ILE A 29 2.60 -3.03 4.69
N ASN A 30 1.97 -3.12 5.86
CA ASN A 30 2.58 -2.66 7.11
C ASN A 30 3.87 -3.43 7.44
N ASN A 31 3.88 -4.75 7.23
CA ASN A 31 5.07 -5.57 7.47
C ASN A 31 6.23 -5.20 6.54
N GLU A 32 5.98 -5.08 5.24
CA GLU A 32 7.01 -4.73 4.25
C GLU A 32 7.55 -3.30 4.47
N LEU A 33 6.68 -2.35 4.80
CA LEU A 33 7.12 -0.97 5.09
C LEU A 33 7.96 -0.89 6.36
N ASN A 34 7.54 -1.58 7.43
CA ASN A 34 8.31 -1.60 8.67
C ASN A 34 9.71 -2.23 8.48
N GLN A 35 9.83 -3.27 7.62
CA GLN A 35 11.13 -3.87 7.31
C GLN A 35 12.11 -2.91 6.62
N ILE A 36 11.61 -1.91 5.90
CA ILE A 36 12.43 -0.87 5.27
C ILE A 36 12.51 0.41 6.11
N GLY A 37 12.11 0.35 7.38
CA GLY A 37 12.18 1.47 8.32
C GLY A 37 11.18 2.58 8.04
N ILE A 38 10.00 2.24 7.49
CA ILE A 38 8.89 3.16 7.30
C ILE A 38 7.71 2.69 8.13
N THR A 39 7.26 3.52 9.06
CA THR A 39 6.00 3.26 9.78
C THR A 39 4.85 4.09 9.18
N PRO A 40 3.88 3.47 8.50
CA PRO A 40 2.73 4.19 7.97
C PRO A 40 1.80 4.66 9.10
N THR A 41 1.23 5.85 8.97
CA THR A 41 0.22 6.39 9.91
C THR A 41 -1.15 5.79 9.64
N THR A 42 -1.45 5.46 8.40
CA THR A 42 -2.72 4.84 7.99
C THR A 42 -2.50 3.96 6.77
N THR A 43 -3.08 2.77 6.78
CA THR A 43 -3.09 1.85 5.64
C THR A 43 -4.51 1.35 5.46
N VAL A 44 -5.07 1.53 4.27
CA VAL A 44 -6.43 1.10 3.91
C VAL A 44 -6.37 0.26 2.65
N ALA A 45 -7.09 -0.84 2.65
CA ALA A 45 -7.36 -1.67 1.48
C ALA A 45 -8.86 -1.87 1.36
N GLN A 46 -9.37 -1.79 0.15
CA GLN A 46 -10.78 -2.05 -0.16
C GLN A 46 -10.89 -2.77 -1.49
N SER A 47 -11.49 -3.95 -1.46
CA SER A 47 -11.89 -4.68 -2.66
C SER A 47 -13.35 -4.41 -3.00
N ASP A 48 -13.62 -3.96 -4.21
CA ASP A 48 -14.97 -3.86 -4.76
C ASP A 48 -15.34 -5.17 -5.46
N ALA A 49 -16.35 -5.87 -4.92
CA ALA A 49 -16.83 -7.13 -5.46
C ALA A 49 -17.59 -6.98 -6.79
N ILE A 50 -18.14 -5.80 -7.07
CA ILE A 50 -18.93 -5.52 -8.27
C ILE A 50 -17.98 -5.23 -9.43
N THR A 51 -17.04 -4.31 -9.23
CA THR A 51 -16.10 -3.89 -10.28
C THR A 51 -14.85 -4.76 -10.35
N GLY A 52 -14.61 -5.61 -9.34
CA GLY A 52 -13.38 -6.39 -9.23
C GLY A 52 -12.15 -5.52 -8.96
N ILE A 53 -12.30 -4.25 -8.56
CA ILE A 53 -11.18 -3.34 -8.35
C ILE A 53 -10.72 -3.43 -6.88
N VAL A 54 -9.42 -3.65 -6.70
CA VAL A 54 -8.72 -3.48 -5.42
C VAL A 54 -8.14 -2.07 -5.37
N SER A 55 -8.56 -1.29 -4.37
CA SER A 55 -8.00 0.02 -4.08
C SER A 55 -7.21 -0.03 -2.78
N THR A 56 -6.00 0.51 -2.78
CA THR A 56 -5.17 0.64 -1.59
C THR A 56 -4.64 2.06 -1.44
N GLY A 57 -4.57 2.50 -0.19
CA GLY A 57 -4.05 3.81 0.19
C GLY A 57 -3.18 3.70 1.43
N VAL A 58 -2.01 4.29 1.39
CA VAL A 58 -1.07 4.35 2.51
C VAL A 58 -0.69 5.80 2.77
N GLN A 59 -0.74 6.22 4.02
CA GLN A 59 -0.21 7.49 4.48
C GLN A 59 1.10 7.26 5.22
N VAL A 60 2.13 7.99 4.82
CA VAL A 60 3.48 7.90 5.38
C VAL A 60 3.97 9.30 5.72
N PRO A 61 4.46 9.55 6.95
CA PRO A 61 5.10 10.80 7.28
C PRO A 61 6.32 11.05 6.40
N ALA A 62 6.47 12.26 5.86
CA ALA A 62 7.61 12.62 5.03
C ALA A 62 8.96 12.52 5.77
N SER A 63 8.94 12.60 7.12
CA SER A 63 10.10 12.34 7.99
C SER A 63 10.65 10.90 7.85
N GLU A 64 9.80 9.91 7.60
CA GLU A 64 10.21 8.51 7.38
C GLU A 64 10.95 8.35 6.04
N LEU A 65 10.56 9.14 5.03
CA LEU A 65 11.25 9.16 3.74
C LEU A 65 12.55 9.97 3.78
N GLN A 66 12.66 10.90 4.73
CA GLN A 66 13.87 11.63 5.09
C GLN A 66 14.95 10.69 5.60
N LEU A 67 14.58 9.74 6.47
CA LEU A 67 15.45 8.68 6.98
C LEU A 67 16.03 7.81 5.85
N LEU A 68 15.31 7.71 4.74
CA LEU A 68 15.73 7.01 3.52
C LEU A 68 16.42 7.92 2.48
N GLY A 69 16.66 9.19 2.80
CA GLY A 69 17.41 10.14 1.99
C GLY A 69 16.62 10.82 0.86
N TYR A 70 15.28 10.74 0.86
CA TYR A 70 14.46 11.23 -0.26
C TYR A 70 14.07 12.71 -0.16
N PHE A 71 14.02 13.29 1.04
CA PHE A 71 13.70 14.70 1.28
C PHE A 71 14.53 15.18 2.47
N SER A 72 14.78 16.47 2.66
CA SER A 72 15.47 16.99 3.86
C SER A 72 14.80 18.22 4.48
N VAL A 73 13.75 18.74 3.83
CA VAL A 73 13.12 20.04 4.18
C VAL A 73 11.66 19.91 4.61
N LEU A 74 11.01 18.77 4.34
CA LEU A 74 9.59 18.55 4.60
C LEU A 74 9.41 17.52 5.73
N THR A 75 9.34 17.97 6.99
CA THR A 75 9.19 17.11 8.17
C THR A 75 7.75 16.95 8.65
N ASN A 76 6.84 17.86 8.25
CA ASN A 76 5.47 17.93 8.79
C ASN A 76 4.40 17.65 7.71
N LEU A 77 4.72 16.83 6.70
CA LEU A 77 3.77 16.46 5.65
C LEU A 77 3.51 14.97 5.69
N ASP A 78 2.24 14.59 5.55
CA ASP A 78 1.85 13.21 5.29
C ASP A 78 1.74 12.99 3.78
N LEU A 79 2.44 11.98 3.29
CA LEU A 79 2.41 11.58 1.89
C LEU A 79 1.42 10.43 1.73
N THR A 80 0.41 10.65 0.90
CA THR A 80 -0.55 9.61 0.54
C THR A 80 -0.11 8.93 -0.75
N VAL A 81 0.05 7.61 -0.71
CA VAL A 81 0.32 6.75 -1.87
C VAL A 81 -0.90 5.87 -2.10
N THR A 82 -1.53 6.04 -3.26
CA THR A 82 -2.67 5.23 -3.69
C THR A 82 -2.33 4.38 -4.89
N ALA A 83 -2.90 3.17 -4.95
CA ALA A 83 -2.87 2.34 -6.14
C ALA A 83 -4.20 1.60 -6.31
N GLN A 84 -4.56 1.37 -7.57
CA GLN A 84 -5.70 0.54 -7.94
C GLN A 84 -5.24 -0.60 -8.83
N HIS A 85 -5.89 -1.75 -8.72
CA HIS A 85 -5.59 -2.94 -9.51
C HIS A 85 -6.88 -3.73 -9.74
N MET A 86 -7.11 -4.15 -10.98
CA MET A 86 -8.23 -5.02 -11.31
C MET A 86 -7.89 -6.47 -10.96
N ARG A 87 -8.82 -7.17 -10.32
CA ARG A 87 -8.70 -8.57 -9.97
C ARG A 87 -8.65 -9.44 -11.22
N GLU A 88 -7.60 -10.23 -11.37
CA GLU A 88 -7.41 -11.16 -12.47
C GLU A 88 -8.43 -12.32 -12.43
N ASP A 89 -8.98 -12.61 -11.25
CA ASP A 89 -10.00 -13.65 -11.05
C ASP A 89 -11.44 -13.15 -11.17
N TRP A 90 -11.65 -11.91 -11.61
CA TRP A 90 -12.98 -11.35 -11.80
C TRP A 90 -13.66 -11.94 -13.04
N THR A 91 -14.80 -12.60 -12.86
CA THR A 91 -15.52 -13.29 -13.95
C THR A 91 -16.79 -12.57 -14.41
N GLY A 92 -17.19 -11.48 -13.73
CA GLY A 92 -18.46 -10.78 -14.00
C GLY A 92 -19.72 -11.58 -13.64
#